data_AF-A0A359M063-F1
#
_entry.id   AF-A0A359M063-F1
#
_cell.length_a   1.000
_cell.length_b   1.000
_cell.length_c   1.000
_cell.angle_alpha   90.00
_cell.angle_beta   90.00
_cell.angle_gamma   90.00
#
_symmetry.space_group_name_H-M   'P 1'
#
loop_
_entity.id
_entity.type
_entity.pdbx_description
1 polymer ?
#
loop_
_entity_poly.entity_id
_entity_poly.type
_entity_poly.pdbx_seq_one_letter_code
_entity_poly.pdbx_strand_id
1 'polypeptide(L)' 'TREGNDLWLEMQEGGILDPTDWTKSKVALIYGQMTEPPGARLRVALTGLTVAEYFRDVNHKDVLLFIDNIFRFTQAG' A
#
# COMPACT_ATOMS: atom_id res chain seq x y z
N THR A 1 8.19 -11.54 -0.29
CA THR A 1 8.13 -11.78 1.17
C THR A 1 6.79 -12.38 1.55
N ARG A 2 6.74 -13.27 2.56
CA ARG A 2 5.57 -14.06 2.96
C ARG A 2 4.33 -13.20 3.25
N GLU A 3 4.44 -12.22 4.15
CA GLU A 3 3.31 -11.41 4.62
C GLU A 3 2.63 -10.58 3.52
N GLY A 4 3.42 -9.97 2.61
CA GLY A 4 2.84 -9.20 1.51
C GLY A 4 2.09 -10.06 0.51
N ASN A 5 2.55 -11.30 0.28
CA ASN A 5 1.86 -12.25 -0.58
C ASN A 5 0.59 -12.79 0.07
N ASP A 6 0.64 -13.11 1.37
CA ASP A 6 -0.52 -13.58 2.13
C ASP A 6 -1.63 -12.50 2.11
N LEU A 7 -1.29 -11.24 2.40
CA LEU A 7 -2.24 -10.13 2.35
C LEU A 7 -2.84 -9.92 0.95
N TRP A 8 -2.02 -10.04 -0.10
CA TRP A 8 -2.49 -9.93 -1.47
C TRP A 8 -3.54 -11.00 -1.80
N LEU A 9 -3.31 -12.26 -1.40
CA LEU A 9 -4.26 -13.36 -1.59
C LEU A 9 -5.54 -13.16 -0.76
N GLU A 10 -5.41 -12.78 0.51
CA GLU A 10 -6.56 -12.49 1.37
C GLU A 10 -7.46 -11.37 0.81
N MET A 11 -6.86 -10.32 0.23
CA MET A 11 -7.62 -9.23 -0.40
C MET A 11 -8.35 -9.69 -1.67
N GLN A 12 -7.80 -10.66 -2.39
CA GLN A 12 -8.47 -11.29 -3.54
C GLN A 12 -9.64 -12.18 -3.09
N GLU A 13 -9.40 -13.05 -2.11
CA GLU A 13 -10.43 -13.93 -1.55
C GLU A 13 -11.58 -13.13 -0.92
N GLY A 14 -11.27 -11.99 -0.29
CA GLY A 14 -12.25 -11.06 0.27
C GLY A 14 -13.01 -10.22 -0.77
N GLY A 15 -12.67 -10.33 -2.07
CA GLY A 15 -13.29 -9.56 -3.14
C GLY A 15 -13.03 -8.04 -3.05
N ILE A 16 -12.02 -7.63 -2.30
CA ILE A 16 -11.61 -6.22 -2.16
C ILE A 16 -10.68 -5.83 -3.33
N LEU A 17 -9.92 -6.80 -3.83
CA LEU A 17 -8.97 -6.67 -4.92
C LEU A 17 -9.31 -7.67 -6.03
N ASP A 18 -9.50 -7.18 -7.24
CA ASP A 18 -9.69 -8.00 -8.44
C ASP A 18 -8.47 -7.81 -9.36
N PRO A 19 -7.61 -8.84 -9.53
CA PRO A 19 -6.41 -8.74 -10.36
C PRO A 19 -6.71 -8.71 -11.86
N THR A 20 -7.92 -9.09 -12.26
CA THR A 20 -8.34 -9.13 -13.67
C THR A 20 -9.04 -7.84 -14.09
N ASP A 21 -9.68 -7.15 -13.14
CA ASP A 21 -10.42 -5.91 -13.36
C ASP A 21 -10.17 -4.89 -12.24
N TRP A 22 -9.22 -3.98 -12.49
CA TRP A 22 -8.87 -2.93 -11.55
C TRP A 22 -10.03 -1.98 -11.22
N THR A 23 -11.07 -1.89 -12.07
CA THR A 23 -12.23 -1.01 -11.81
C THR A 23 -13.09 -1.52 -10.67
N LYS A 24 -13.01 -2.81 -10.35
CA LYS A 24 -13.70 -3.46 -9.22
C LYS A 24 -12.89 -3.45 -7.94
N SER A 25 -11.61 -3.12 -8.02
CA SER A 25 -10.71 -3.08 -6.87
C SER A 25 -10.95 -1.84 -6.01
N LYS A 26 -10.94 -2.00 -4.69
CA LYS A 26 -11.15 -0.93 -3.71
C LYS A 26 -9.91 -0.58 -2.90
N VAL A 27 -8.81 -1.29 -3.13
CA VAL A 27 -7.55 -1.15 -2.39
C VAL A 27 -6.39 -0.93 -3.35
N ALA A 28 -5.43 -0.10 -2.95
CA ALA A 28 -4.12 0.04 -3.58
C ALA A 28 -3.06 -0.45 -2.60
N LEU A 29 -2.24 -1.42 -3.01
CA LEU A 29 -1.20 -2.03 -2.18
C LEU A 29 0.18 -1.53 -2.66
N ILE A 30 0.90 -0.83 -1.79
CA ILE A 30 2.24 -0.29 -2.07
C ILE A 30 3.21 -1.02 -1.13
N TYR A 31 4.13 -1.79 -1.69
CA TYR A 31 5.09 -2.60 -0.93
C TYR A 31 6.51 -2.03 -0.99
N GLY A 32 7.18 -2.02 0.16
CA GLY A 32 8.61 -1.75 0.31
C GLY A 32 9.18 -2.84 1.19
N GLN A 33 9.68 -3.91 0.56
CA GLN A 33 10.02 -5.13 1.30
C GLN A 33 11.25 -4.92 2.20
N MET A 34 11.37 -5.68 3.28
CA MET A 34 12.55 -5.60 4.17
C MET A 34 13.87 -5.95 3.48
N THR A 35 13.80 -6.68 2.36
CA THR A 35 14.95 -7.01 1.51
C THR A 35 15.41 -5.85 0.64
N GLU A 36 14.64 -4.77 0.54
CA GLU A 36 14.99 -3.58 -0.23
C GLU A 36 15.93 -2.65 0.56
N PRO A 37 16.76 -1.86 -0.15
CA PRO A 37 17.65 -0.91 0.49
C PRO A 37 16.89 0.08 1.39
N PRO A 38 17.50 0.56 2.48
CA PRO A 38 16.85 1.47 3.44
C PRO A 38 16.27 2.72 2.77
N GLY A 39 16.92 3.25 1.72
CA GLY A 39 16.38 4.38 0.96
C GLY A 39 15.02 4.10 0.30
N ALA A 40 14.80 2.89 -0.21
CA ALA A 40 13.50 2.48 -0.76
C ALA A 40 12.45 2.39 0.35
N ARG A 41 12.82 1.79 1.49
CA ARG A 41 11.94 1.64 2.67
C ARG A 41 11.59 2.97 3.34
N LEU A 42 12.48 3.97 3.29
CA LEU A 42 12.19 5.33 3.74
C LEU A 42 11.20 6.04 2.82
N ARG A 43 11.22 5.75 1.51
CA ARG A 43 10.38 6.46 0.53
C ARG A 43 9.03 5.80 0.29
N VAL A 44 8.89 4.51 0.54
CA VAL A 44 7.65 3.77 0.23
C VAL A 44 6.41 4.35 0.93
N ALA A 45 6.56 4.82 2.18
CA ALA A 45 5.47 5.45 2.92
C ALA A 45 5.00 6.75 2.23
N LEU A 46 5.93 7.52 1.65
CA LEU A 46 5.60 8.73 0.89
C LEU A 46 4.90 8.38 -0.41
N THR A 47 5.31 7.31 -1.10
CA THR A 47 4.60 6.82 -2.29
C THR A 47 3.15 6.46 -1.96
N GLY A 48 2.93 5.73 -0.86
CA GLY A 48 1.58 5.40 -0.38
C GLY A 48 0.77 6.65 -0.03
N LEU A 49 1.39 7.65 0.60
CA LEU A 49 0.75 8.93 0.91
C LEU A 49 0.34 9.66 -0.37
N THR A 50 1.21 9.77 -1.38
CA THR A 50 0.89 10.44 -2.66
C THR A 50 -0.33 9.80 -3.34
N VAL A 51 -0.45 8.47 -3.31
CA VAL A 51 -1.62 7.76 -3.86
C VAL A 51 -2.89 8.09 -3.07
N ALA A 52 -2.81 8.13 -1.74
CA ALA A 52 -3.93 8.52 -0.89
C ALA A 52 -4.34 9.98 -1.12
N GLU A 53 -3.38 10.89 -1.29
CA GLU A 53 -3.64 12.30 -1.58
C GLU A 53 -4.32 12.47 -2.93
N TYR A 54 -3.94 11.71 -3.96
CA TYR A 54 -4.66 11.71 -5.24
C TYR A 54 -6.13 11.31 -5.08
N PHE A 55 -6.40 10.25 -4.32
CA PHE A 55 -7.79 9.83 -4.07
C PHE A 55 -8.60 10.84 -3.26
N ARG A 56 -7.96 11.54 -2.32
CA ARG A 56 -8.56 12.59 -1.49
C ARG A 56 -8.82 13.87 -2.29
N ASP A 57 -7.79 14.37 -2.98
CA ASP A 57 -7.78 15.73 -3.54
C ASP A 57 -8.35 15.80 -4.96
N VAL A 58 -8.08 14.79 -5.78
CA VAL A 58 -8.52 14.76 -7.18
C VAL A 58 -9.83 14.00 -7.33
N ASN A 59 -9.95 12.85 -6.66
CA ASN A 59 -11.15 12.02 -6.75
C ASN A 59 -12.18 12.31 -5.65
N HIS A 60 -11.88 13.21 -4.71
CA HIS A 60 -12.77 13.65 -3.62
C HIS A 60 -13.39 12.48 -2.85
N LYS A 61 -12.59 11.48 -2.51
CA LYS A 61 -13.01 10.32 -1.72
C LYS A 61 -12.49 10.41 -0.29
N ASP A 62 -13.25 9.84 0.63
CA ASP A 62 -12.74 9.51 1.96
C ASP A 62 -11.80 8.31 1.84
N VAL A 63 -10.54 8.49 2.24
CA VAL A 63 -9.47 7.50 2.05
C VAL A 63 -9.03 6.95 3.40
N LEU A 64 -8.97 5.63 3.50
CA LEU A 64 -8.37 4.94 4.63
C LEU A 64 -6.94 4.54 4.26
N LEU A 65 -5.95 5.12 4.96
CA LEU A 65 -4.53 4.83 4.75
C LEU A 65 -4.00 3.94 5.88
N PHE A 66 -3.54 2.75 5.53
CA PHE A 66 -2.85 1.84 6.45
C PHE A 66 -1.35 1.84 6.17
N ILE A 67 -0.54 2.13 7.19
CA ILE A 67 0.92 2.06 7.12
C ILE A 67 1.40 0.94 8.03
N ASP A 68 1.86 -0.16 7.43
CA ASP A 68 2.44 -1.28 8.14
C ASP A 68 3.94 -1.44 7.76
N ASN A 69 4.91 -1.17 8.63
CA ASN A 69 4.83 -0.66 10.01
C ASN A 69 5.48 0.72 10.08
N ILE A 70 4.80 1.71 10.66
CA ILE A 70 5.30 3.10 10.73
C ILE A 70 6.66 3.22 11.44
N PHE A 71 6.99 2.32 12.37
CA PHE A 71 8.31 2.32 13.00
C PHE A 71 9.45 2.01 12.01
N ARG A 72 9.16 1.20 10.98
CA ARG A 72 10.16 0.86 9.94
C ARG A 72 10.51 2.03 9.05
N PHE A 73 9.60 2.98 8.89
CA PHE A 73 9.88 4.25 8.22
C PHE A 73 10.93 5.05 9.01
N THR A 74 10.73 5.21 10.32
CA THR A 74 11.70 5.90 11.19
C THR A 74 13.05 5.17 11.26
N GLN A 75 13.06 3.84 11.30
CA GLN A 75 14.29 3.05 11.34
C GLN A 75 15.11 3.11 10.04
N ALA A 76 14.44 3.35 8.91
CA ALA A 76 15.10 3.45 7.61
C ALA A 76 15.75 4.83 7.36
N GLY A 77 15.41 5.82 8.19
CA GLY A 77 15.94 7.19 8.15
C GLY A 77 17.02 7.45 9.18
#